data_AF-A0A258XXV5-F1
#
_entry.id   AF-A0A258XXV5-F1
#
_cell.length_a   1.000
_cell.length_b   1.000
_cell.length_c   1.000
_cell.angle_alpha   90.00
_cell.angle_beta   90.00
_cell.angle_gamma   90.00
#
_symmetry.space_group_name_H-M   'P 1'
#
loop_
_entity.id
_entity.type
_entity.pdbx_description
1 polymer ?
#
loop_
_entity_poly.entity_id
_entity_poly.type
_entity_poly.pdbx_seq_one_letter_code
_entity_poly.pdbx_strand_id
1 'polypeptide(L)'
;MRGLGAHLPAVTAGTPSPAAALGYIQTFDCGQRPEVFHASADAAGRYFYNGDLSGFNFERETLPLSSAFARMLRQASGEESGTTYVGSLLASHYLPGFAEANRLPVVPSEVAARLWIGNGSHVACHYDAYENIACVLAGSRRFTLYPPDAIGDLYVGPIDHTMAGQPVSMAAADPEKPAYPRFAAARQRALVVNLAPGDALFLPKLWWHQVEADAPVNVMLNYWWDATAIGPDAPMLSMLHAMITIAERPAAERDAFRAFFDHFVFRPDGHPLAHLPQERRGVLGSLRGGGYGQIRAMILRALRGG
;
A
#
# COMPACT_ATOMS: atom_id res chain seq x y z
N MET A 1 -0.11 -12.44 13.14
CA MET A 1 0.97 -12.97 14.00
C MET A 1 0.92 -12.20 15.31
N ARG A 2 0.56 -12.85 16.42
CA ARG A 2 0.42 -12.16 17.71
C ARG A 2 1.77 -11.96 18.38
N GLY A 3 2.02 -10.77 18.92
CA GLY A 3 3.20 -10.44 19.72
C GLY A 3 4.56 -10.55 19.00
N LEU A 4 4.59 -10.64 17.67
CA LEU A 4 5.83 -10.80 16.89
C LEU A 4 6.84 -9.67 17.19
N GLY A 5 6.35 -8.42 17.30
CA GLY A 5 7.14 -7.24 17.61
C GLY A 5 7.10 -6.81 19.07
N ALA A 6 6.58 -7.63 20.00
CA ALA A 6 6.43 -7.23 21.40
C ALA A 6 7.76 -6.90 22.10
N HIS A 7 8.87 -7.44 21.58
CA HIS A 7 10.23 -7.22 22.08
C HIS A 7 10.88 -5.95 21.51
N LEU A 8 10.24 -5.26 20.56
CA LEU A 8 10.82 -4.08 19.94
C LEU A 8 10.87 -2.91 20.94
N PRO A 9 12.01 -2.20 21.06
CA PRO A 9 12.14 -1.06 21.97
C PRO A 9 11.04 -0.01 21.81
N ALA A 10 10.59 0.28 20.58
CA ALA A 10 9.51 1.21 20.30
C ALA A 10 8.17 0.80 20.95
N VAL A 11 7.87 -0.49 21.02
CA VAL A 11 6.65 -1.01 21.66
C VAL A 11 6.74 -0.79 23.17
N THR A 12 7.87 -1.16 23.78
CA THR A 12 8.09 -0.96 25.22
C THR A 12 8.09 0.53 25.58
N ALA A 13 8.80 1.36 24.82
CA ALA A 13 8.90 2.79 25.08
C ALA A 13 7.57 3.54 24.89
N GLY A 14 6.70 3.07 23.99
CA GLY A 14 5.39 3.67 23.73
C GLY A 14 4.28 3.26 24.70
N THR A 15 4.49 2.22 25.51
CA THR A 15 3.46 1.69 26.44
C THR A 15 2.95 2.74 27.44
N PRO A 16 3.78 3.62 28.05
CA PRO A 16 3.30 4.54 29.07
C PRO A 16 2.33 5.62 28.56
N SER A 17 2.54 6.18 27.37
CA SER A 17 1.71 7.27 26.83
C SER A 17 1.97 7.56 25.34
N PRO A 18 1.03 8.25 24.65
CA PRO A 18 1.27 8.85 23.34
C PRO A 18 2.56 9.67 23.23
N ALA A 19 2.83 10.50 24.24
CA ALA A 19 4.04 11.33 24.29
C ALA A 19 5.31 10.50 24.41
N ALA A 20 5.28 9.38 25.14
CA ALA A 20 6.43 8.48 25.25
C ALA A 20 6.73 7.79 23.91
N ALA A 21 5.69 7.36 23.18
CA ALA A 21 5.85 6.75 21.85
C ALA A 21 6.50 7.72 20.85
N LEU A 22 5.98 8.95 20.74
CA LEU A 22 6.55 9.96 19.85
C LEU A 22 7.93 10.43 20.33
N GLY A 23 8.13 10.56 21.63
CA GLY A 23 9.40 10.94 22.24
C GLY A 23 10.52 9.95 21.93
N TYR A 24 10.24 8.65 21.98
CA TYR A 24 11.20 7.62 21.58
C TYR A 24 11.58 7.72 20.09
N ILE A 25 10.61 7.95 19.21
CA ILE A 25 10.89 8.11 17.78
C ILE A 25 11.72 9.39 17.54
N GLN A 26 11.38 10.47 18.24
CA GLN A 26 12.04 11.77 18.14
C GLN A 26 13.54 11.72 18.45
N THR A 27 14.02 10.74 19.23
CA THR A 27 15.47 10.61 19.51
C THR A 27 16.29 10.20 18.27
N PHE A 28 15.64 9.68 17.24
CA PHE A 28 16.29 9.30 15.98
C PHE A 28 16.15 10.37 14.89
N ASP A 29 15.36 11.43 15.12
CA ASP A 29 15.11 12.48 14.12
C ASP A 29 16.42 13.17 13.71
N CYS A 30 16.69 13.15 12.40
CA CYS A 30 17.86 13.80 11.80
C CYS A 30 17.57 15.22 11.27
N GLY A 31 16.36 15.75 11.50
CA GLY A 31 15.95 17.10 11.10
C GLY A 31 15.47 17.21 9.64
N GLN A 32 15.36 16.09 8.92
CA GLN A 32 14.73 16.05 7.61
C GLN A 32 13.22 16.37 7.72
N ARG A 33 12.65 16.88 6.63
CA ARG A 33 11.27 17.37 6.62
C ARG A 33 10.41 16.48 5.73
N PRO A 34 9.63 15.55 6.30
CA PRO A 34 8.69 14.76 5.51
C PRO A 34 7.47 15.59 5.12
N GLU A 35 6.73 15.07 4.14
CA GLU A 35 5.37 15.49 3.86
C GLU A 35 4.43 14.99 4.96
N VAL A 36 3.56 15.88 5.45
CA VAL A 36 2.63 15.66 6.54
C VAL A 36 1.23 16.01 6.07
N PHE A 37 0.25 15.19 6.44
CA PHE A 37 -1.12 15.29 6.00
C PHE A 37 -1.98 15.85 7.15
N HIS A 38 -2.80 16.84 6.84
CA HIS A 38 -3.68 17.53 7.79
C HIS A 38 -5.13 17.43 7.34
N ALA A 39 -5.99 16.88 8.18
CA ALA A 39 -7.42 16.86 7.94
C ALA A 39 -8.15 17.67 9.03
N SER A 40 -9.18 18.41 8.64
CA SER A 40 -10.01 19.17 9.58
C SER A 40 -10.82 18.23 10.48
N ALA A 41 -11.42 18.78 11.53
CA ALA A 41 -12.30 18.02 12.42
C ALA A 41 -13.49 17.37 11.66
N ASP A 42 -14.03 18.08 10.66
CA ASP A 42 -15.17 17.63 9.86
C ASP A 42 -14.85 16.39 9.01
N ALA A 43 -13.56 16.16 8.71
CA ALA A 43 -13.12 14.96 8.02
C ALA A 43 -13.13 13.73 8.93
N ALA A 44 -13.24 13.89 10.26
CA ALA A 44 -13.28 12.79 11.23
C ALA A 44 -12.14 11.76 11.03
N GLY A 45 -10.93 12.24 10.72
CA GLY A 45 -9.75 11.40 10.45
C GLY A 45 -9.78 10.63 9.13
N ARG A 46 -10.81 10.80 8.30
CA ARG A 46 -10.91 10.20 6.97
C ARG A 46 -10.09 11.00 5.96
N TYR A 47 -9.04 10.39 5.43
CA TYR A 47 -8.26 10.94 4.33
C TYR A 47 -8.83 10.39 3.02
N PHE A 48 -9.55 11.24 2.27
CA PHE A 48 -10.29 10.86 1.06
C PHE A 48 -10.39 12.01 0.04
N TYR A 49 -11.11 11.77 -1.06
CA TYR A 49 -11.54 12.84 -1.95
C TYR A 49 -12.48 13.83 -1.25
N ASN A 50 -12.50 15.07 -1.75
CA ASN A 50 -13.57 16.02 -1.45
C ASN A 50 -14.89 15.58 -2.13
N GLY A 51 -16.00 16.28 -1.83
CA GLY A 51 -17.34 15.84 -2.23
C GLY A 51 -17.57 15.72 -3.74
N ASP A 52 -16.88 16.52 -4.55
CA ASP A 52 -17.00 16.52 -6.02
C ASP A 52 -15.87 15.76 -6.73
N LEU A 53 -14.95 15.16 -5.98
CA LEU A 53 -13.80 14.39 -6.46
C LEU A 53 -12.77 15.23 -7.25
N SER A 54 -12.84 16.56 -7.20
CA SER A 54 -11.86 17.46 -7.85
C SER A 54 -10.52 17.52 -7.12
N GLY A 55 -10.52 17.12 -5.85
CA GLY A 55 -9.35 17.12 -4.99
C GLY A 55 -9.58 16.27 -3.75
N PHE A 56 -8.91 16.65 -2.66
CA PHE A 56 -8.90 15.88 -1.43
C PHE A 56 -9.48 16.67 -0.27
N ASN A 57 -9.92 15.97 0.78
CA ASN A 57 -10.45 16.58 2.01
C ASN A 57 -9.36 16.88 3.06
N PHE A 58 -8.09 16.90 2.64
CA PHE A 58 -6.92 17.11 3.48
C PHE A 58 -5.88 17.97 2.74
N GLU A 59 -5.00 18.57 3.52
CA GLU A 59 -3.87 19.36 3.03
C GLU A 59 -2.55 18.61 3.27
N ARG A 60 -1.52 18.99 2.52
CA ARG A 60 -0.16 18.47 2.68
C ARG A 60 0.79 19.61 2.97
N GLU A 61 1.64 19.42 3.97
CA GLU A 61 2.65 20.39 4.38
C GLU A 61 3.99 19.67 4.61
N THR A 62 5.11 20.29 4.22
CA THR A 62 6.44 19.76 4.51
C THR A 62 7.02 20.44 5.75
N LEU A 63 7.10 19.72 6.87
CA LEU A 63 7.56 20.28 8.15
C LEU A 63 8.42 19.30 8.96
N PRO A 64 9.21 19.79 9.95
CA PRO A 64 9.99 18.91 10.84
C PRO A 64 9.10 17.93 11.62
N LEU A 65 9.62 16.72 11.88
CA LEU A 65 8.90 15.70 12.67
C LEU A 65 8.53 16.21 14.07
N SER A 66 9.41 16.97 14.71
CA SER A 66 9.15 17.59 16.01
C SER A 66 7.89 18.48 16.02
N SER A 67 7.70 19.28 14.97
CA SER A 67 6.49 20.10 14.80
C SER A 67 5.25 19.25 14.54
N ALA A 68 5.37 18.18 13.74
CA ALA A 68 4.27 17.25 13.49
C ALA A 68 3.85 16.52 14.77
N PHE A 69 4.81 16.02 15.55
CA PHE A 69 4.56 15.34 16.81
C PHE A 69 3.95 16.26 17.85
N ALA A 70 4.42 17.51 17.96
CA ALA A 70 3.81 18.49 18.86
C ALA A 70 2.34 18.77 18.49
N ARG A 71 2.02 18.87 17.19
CA ARG A 71 0.64 19.02 16.71
C ARG A 71 -0.20 17.78 17.03
N MET A 72 0.32 16.58 16.75
CA MET A 72 -0.37 15.32 17.09
C MET A 72 -0.69 15.23 18.59
N LEU A 73 0.20 15.69 19.47
CA LEU A 73 -0.03 15.67 20.92
C LEU A 73 -1.13 16.64 21.37
N ARG A 74 -1.17 17.86 20.81
CA ARG A 74 -2.28 18.81 21.06
C ARG A 74 -3.61 18.29 20.53
N GLN A 75 -3.60 17.60 19.39
CA GLN A 75 -4.79 16.94 18.84
C GLN A 75 -5.23 15.76 19.71
N ALA A 76 -4.28 15.00 20.24
CA ALA A 76 -4.56 13.90 21.16
C ALA A 76 -5.10 14.36 22.52
N SER A 77 -4.73 15.56 23.00
CA SER A 77 -5.26 16.15 24.24
C SER A 77 -6.57 16.92 24.05
N GLY A 78 -6.98 17.17 22.79
CA GLY A 78 -8.16 17.97 22.46
C GLY A 78 -7.92 19.49 22.49
N GLU A 79 -6.68 19.95 22.62
CA GLU A 79 -6.31 21.36 22.54
C GLU A 79 -6.42 21.91 21.10
N GLU A 80 -6.22 21.05 20.10
CA GLU A 80 -6.31 21.37 18.68
C GLU A 80 -7.24 20.36 18.00
N SER A 81 -8.14 20.83 17.13
CA SER A 81 -9.06 19.94 16.42
C SER A 81 -8.42 19.36 15.14
N GLY A 82 -9.01 18.30 14.60
CA GLY A 82 -8.53 17.65 13.37
C GLY A 82 -7.46 16.59 13.64
N THR A 83 -6.81 16.13 12.57
CA THR A 83 -5.85 15.02 12.63
C THR A 83 -4.60 15.28 11.81
N THR A 84 -3.47 14.82 12.32
CA THR A 84 -2.19 14.83 11.62
C THR A 84 -1.71 13.41 11.34
N TYR A 85 -1.18 13.20 10.13
CA TYR A 85 -0.70 11.90 9.67
C TYR A 85 0.58 12.03 8.84
N VAL A 86 1.54 11.15 9.10
CA VAL A 86 2.79 11.00 8.35
C VAL A 86 2.84 9.58 7.86
N GLY A 87 2.78 9.39 6.54
CA GLY A 87 2.75 8.07 5.93
C GLY A 87 4.01 7.72 5.16
N SER A 88 4.30 6.42 5.05
CA SER A 88 5.42 5.88 4.26
C SER A 88 6.79 6.50 4.60
N LEU A 89 7.00 6.88 5.87
CA LEU A 89 8.22 7.54 6.31
C LEU A 89 9.40 6.58 6.28
N LEU A 90 10.32 6.73 5.33
CA LEU A 90 11.48 5.85 5.19
C LEU A 90 12.44 6.02 6.38
N ALA A 91 12.52 5.01 7.25
CA ALA A 91 13.24 5.09 8.52
C ALA A 91 14.71 5.47 8.32
N SER A 92 15.40 4.87 7.35
CA SER A 92 16.82 5.14 7.10
C SER A 92 17.13 6.58 6.68
N HIS A 93 16.14 7.30 6.13
CA HIS A 93 16.32 8.68 5.67
C HIS A 93 15.96 9.69 6.76
N TYR A 94 14.85 9.47 7.47
CA TYR A 94 14.32 10.44 8.45
C TYR A 94 14.69 10.13 9.90
N LEU A 95 14.99 8.86 10.20
CA LEU A 95 15.18 8.32 11.55
C LEU A 95 16.38 7.34 11.60
N PRO A 96 17.60 7.74 11.20
CA PRO A 96 18.75 6.84 11.13
C PRO A 96 19.00 6.12 12.48
N GLY A 97 19.19 4.80 12.45
CA GLY A 97 19.34 3.96 13.63
C GLY A 97 18.03 3.36 14.17
N PHE A 98 16.86 3.91 13.78
CA PHE A 98 15.57 3.41 14.26
C PHE A 98 15.28 1.99 13.75
N ALA A 99 15.56 1.73 12.47
CA ALA A 99 15.26 0.46 11.81
C ALA A 99 16.12 -0.69 12.36
N GLU A 100 17.37 -0.39 12.72
CA GLU A 100 18.31 -1.30 13.35
C GLU A 100 17.87 -1.64 14.77
N ALA A 101 17.46 -0.63 15.55
CA ALA A 101 16.96 -0.82 16.91
C ALA A 101 15.61 -1.54 16.99
N ASN A 102 14.75 -1.39 15.96
CA ASN A 102 13.38 -1.89 15.93
C ASN A 102 13.13 -2.89 14.81
N ARG A 103 14.12 -3.73 14.51
CA ARG A 103 14.07 -4.68 13.40
C ARG A 103 13.11 -5.83 13.69
N LEU A 104 12.17 -6.11 12.77
CA LEU A 104 11.46 -7.39 12.75
C LEU A 104 12.35 -8.49 12.15
N PRO A 105 12.71 -9.56 12.90
CA PRO A 105 13.66 -10.56 12.41
C PRO A 105 13.16 -11.41 11.24
N VAL A 106 11.85 -11.52 11.06
CA VAL A 106 11.23 -12.31 9.98
C VAL A 106 11.44 -11.68 8.59
N VAL A 107 11.84 -10.40 8.53
CA VAL A 107 12.00 -9.66 7.28
C VAL A 107 13.47 -9.64 6.86
N PRO A 108 13.81 -9.95 5.59
CA PRO A 108 15.19 -9.88 5.09
C PRO A 108 15.83 -8.51 5.27
N SER A 109 17.06 -8.46 5.80
CA SER A 109 17.74 -7.24 6.28
C SER A 109 17.78 -6.08 5.28
N GLU A 110 17.83 -6.38 3.99
CA GLU A 110 17.87 -5.46 2.87
C GLU A 110 16.54 -4.72 2.63
N VAL A 111 15.44 -5.25 3.15
CA VAL A 111 14.13 -4.62 3.03
C VAL A 111 14.05 -3.43 3.99
N ALA A 112 13.80 -2.27 3.41
CA ALA A 112 13.74 -1.02 4.15
C ALA A 112 12.46 -0.92 5.00
N ALA A 113 12.65 -0.42 6.22
CA ALA A 113 11.58 -0.09 7.16
C ALA A 113 10.93 1.26 6.83
N ARG A 114 9.60 1.31 6.94
CA ARG A 114 8.80 2.54 6.83
C ARG A 114 7.89 2.71 8.03
N LEU A 115 7.66 3.94 8.45
CA LEU A 115 6.75 4.27 9.54
C LEU A 115 5.49 4.97 9.04
N TRP A 116 4.41 4.72 9.77
CA TRP A 116 3.13 5.40 9.65
C TRP A 116 2.77 5.93 11.03
N ILE A 117 2.71 7.24 11.19
CA ILE A 117 2.60 7.92 12.47
C ILE A 117 1.48 8.94 12.38
N GLY A 118 0.53 8.93 13.31
CA GLY A 118 -0.52 9.94 13.31
C GLY A 118 -1.56 9.76 14.39
N ASN A 119 -2.53 10.68 14.40
CA ASN A 119 -3.71 10.59 15.25
C ASN A 119 -4.66 9.48 14.79
N GLY A 120 -5.90 9.50 15.29
CA GLY A 120 -6.94 8.65 14.77
C GLY A 120 -7.18 8.93 13.29
N SER A 121 -7.25 7.88 12.47
CA SER A 121 -7.34 8.01 11.01
C SER A 121 -8.00 6.82 10.33
N HIS A 122 -8.65 7.08 9.21
CA HIS A 122 -9.29 6.08 8.36
C HIS A 122 -8.63 6.18 6.99
N VAL A 123 -7.64 5.32 6.75
CA VAL A 123 -6.96 5.21 5.47
C VAL A 123 -7.84 4.42 4.52
N ALA A 124 -8.18 5.04 3.40
CA ALA A 124 -9.08 4.49 2.40
C ALA A 124 -8.64 3.11 1.89
N CYS A 125 -9.63 2.27 1.55
CA CYS A 125 -9.38 0.92 1.04
C CYS A 125 -8.62 0.98 -0.30
N HIS A 126 -7.40 0.44 -0.33
CA HIS A 126 -6.52 0.39 -1.51
C HIS A 126 -5.75 -0.93 -1.53
N TYR A 127 -4.91 -1.15 -2.54
CA TYR A 127 -3.99 -2.28 -2.60
C TYR A 127 -2.56 -1.78 -2.87
N ASP A 128 -1.57 -2.60 -2.51
CA ASP A 128 -0.17 -2.35 -2.85
C ASP A 128 0.35 -3.39 -3.84
N ALA A 129 1.34 -3.00 -4.65
CA ALA A 129 2.07 -3.90 -5.54
C ALA A 129 3.24 -4.61 -4.85
N TYR A 130 3.23 -4.69 -3.52
CA TYR A 130 4.32 -5.24 -2.70
C TYR A 130 3.78 -6.26 -1.72
N GLU A 131 4.60 -7.25 -1.38
CA GLU A 131 4.40 -8.01 -0.15
C GLU A 131 4.61 -7.07 1.03
N ASN A 132 3.78 -7.18 2.05
CA ASN A 132 3.82 -6.27 3.20
C ASN A 132 3.77 -7.04 4.52
N ILE A 133 4.59 -6.61 5.48
CA ILE A 133 4.38 -6.95 6.88
C ILE A 133 4.26 -5.68 7.68
N ALA A 134 3.10 -5.49 8.31
CA ALA A 134 2.76 -4.33 9.10
C ALA A 134 2.70 -4.71 10.58
N CYS A 135 3.48 -4.05 11.41
CA CYS A 135 3.56 -4.26 12.86
C CYS A 135 3.15 -2.99 13.60
N VAL A 136 2.21 -3.12 14.54
CA VAL A 136 1.78 -2.00 15.38
C VAL A 136 2.84 -1.78 16.46
N LEU A 137 3.34 -0.55 16.57
CA LEU A 137 4.29 -0.16 17.60
C LEU A 137 3.60 0.54 18.78
N ALA A 138 2.60 1.38 18.49
CA ALA A 138 1.79 2.07 19.49
C ALA A 138 0.36 2.32 18.98
N GLY A 139 -0.60 2.42 19.89
CA GLY A 139 -2.01 2.57 19.56
C GLY A 139 -2.68 1.26 19.13
N SER A 140 -3.65 1.33 18.23
CA SER A 140 -4.31 0.14 17.70
C SER A 140 -4.65 0.31 16.22
N ARG A 141 -4.78 -0.83 15.52
CA ARG A 141 -5.12 -0.84 14.09
C ARG A 141 -6.18 -1.89 13.82
N ARG A 142 -7.20 -1.51 13.07
CA ARG A 142 -8.16 -2.43 12.48
C ARG A 142 -7.96 -2.46 10.96
N PHE A 143 -7.69 -3.64 10.44
CA PHE A 143 -7.60 -3.89 9.01
C PHE A 143 -8.88 -4.56 8.54
N THR A 144 -9.49 -4.02 7.49
CA THR A 144 -10.55 -4.69 6.73
C THR A 144 -10.01 -5.04 5.35
N LEU A 145 -9.86 -6.33 5.08
CA LEU A 145 -9.20 -6.85 3.88
C LEU A 145 -10.22 -7.42 2.90
N TYR A 146 -10.00 -7.19 1.61
CA TYR A 146 -10.74 -7.85 0.54
C TYR A 146 -9.76 -8.54 -0.42
N PRO A 147 -10.10 -9.75 -0.89
CA PRO A 147 -9.27 -10.47 -1.85
C PRO A 147 -9.14 -9.72 -3.20
N PRO A 148 -8.04 -9.91 -3.96
CA PRO A 148 -7.75 -9.14 -5.17
C PRO A 148 -8.84 -9.18 -6.25
N ASP A 149 -9.50 -10.33 -6.41
CA ASP A 149 -10.58 -10.56 -7.38
C ASP A 149 -11.90 -9.85 -7.01
N ALA A 150 -11.99 -9.21 -5.84
CA ALA A 150 -13.12 -8.34 -5.48
C ALA A 150 -13.09 -6.96 -6.18
N ILE A 151 -12.04 -6.65 -6.98
CA ILE A 151 -11.83 -5.35 -7.63
C ILE A 151 -13.09 -4.78 -8.32
N GLY A 152 -13.87 -5.62 -9.01
CA GLY A 152 -15.07 -5.20 -9.72
C GLY A 152 -16.24 -4.79 -8.80
N ASP A 153 -16.24 -5.24 -7.55
CA ASP A 153 -17.28 -4.97 -6.54
C ASP A 153 -16.88 -3.83 -5.59
N LEU A 154 -15.62 -3.37 -5.67
CA LEU A 154 -15.06 -2.30 -4.83
C LEU A 154 -15.24 -0.90 -5.44
N TYR A 155 -15.70 -0.79 -6.68
CA TYR A 155 -15.91 0.50 -7.37
C TYR A 155 -14.66 1.37 -7.29
N VAL A 156 -13.59 0.92 -7.94
CA VAL A 156 -12.28 1.58 -7.90
C VAL A 156 -12.37 2.99 -8.47
N GLY A 157 -11.77 3.96 -7.77
CA GLY A 157 -11.66 5.34 -8.21
C GLY A 157 -10.65 5.55 -9.35
N PRO A 158 -10.38 6.81 -9.73
CA PRO A 158 -9.42 7.14 -10.78
C PRO A 158 -8.01 6.61 -10.50
N ILE A 159 -7.34 6.09 -11.54
CA ILE A 159 -5.99 5.53 -11.44
C ILE A 159 -4.89 6.60 -11.51
N ASP A 160 -5.22 7.79 -12.02
CA ASP A 160 -4.32 8.92 -12.26
C ASP A 160 -4.56 10.09 -11.29
N HIS A 161 -5.72 10.15 -10.64
CA HIS A 161 -6.02 11.10 -9.57
C HIS A 161 -6.07 10.38 -8.22
N THR A 162 -4.91 10.09 -7.63
CA THR A 162 -4.79 9.28 -6.41
C THR A 162 -4.23 10.08 -5.22
N MET A 163 -4.61 9.68 -4.00
CA MET A 163 -4.14 10.33 -2.77
C MET A 163 -2.70 9.98 -2.39
N ALA A 164 -2.26 8.76 -2.67
CA ALA A 164 -0.94 8.27 -2.25
C ALA A 164 -0.43 7.20 -3.22
N GLY A 165 -0.68 7.39 -4.53
CA GLY A 165 -0.18 6.54 -5.61
C GLY A 165 -1.14 5.44 -6.05
N GLN A 166 -1.91 4.83 -5.14
CA GLN A 166 -2.85 3.76 -5.48
C GLN A 166 -4.29 4.28 -5.57
N PRO A 167 -5.11 3.77 -6.50
CA PRO A 167 -6.53 4.06 -6.53
C PRO A 167 -7.22 3.41 -5.32
N VAL A 168 -8.34 4.00 -4.91
CA VAL A 168 -9.07 3.57 -3.72
C VAL A 168 -10.48 3.07 -4.07
N SER A 169 -11.05 2.23 -3.21
CA SER A 169 -12.45 1.81 -3.31
C SER A 169 -13.37 2.97 -2.94
N MET A 170 -14.24 3.36 -3.88
CA MET A 170 -15.28 4.36 -3.61
C MET A 170 -16.39 3.76 -2.73
N ALA A 171 -16.65 2.46 -2.89
CA ALA A 171 -17.71 1.78 -2.14
C ALA A 171 -17.35 1.51 -0.68
N ALA A 172 -16.11 1.10 -0.37
CA ALA A 172 -15.70 0.89 1.01
C ALA A 172 -15.72 2.20 1.84
N ALA A 173 -15.56 3.35 1.17
CA ALA A 173 -15.61 4.67 1.81
C ALA A 173 -17.04 5.16 2.10
N ASP A 174 -18.06 4.57 1.48
CA ASP A 174 -19.48 4.83 1.72
C ASP A 174 -20.31 3.55 1.48
N PRO A 175 -20.21 2.57 2.40
CA PRO A 175 -20.65 1.20 2.17
C PRO A 175 -22.17 1.04 2.07
N GLU A 176 -22.92 2.03 2.54
CA GLU A 176 -24.38 2.04 2.53
C GLU A 176 -24.96 2.83 1.34
N LYS A 177 -24.10 3.42 0.49
CA LYS A 177 -24.55 4.20 -0.66
C LYS A 177 -25.27 3.32 -1.69
N PRO A 178 -26.53 3.62 -2.05
CA PRO A 178 -27.30 2.82 -3.00
C PRO A 178 -26.66 2.68 -4.40
N ALA A 179 -25.73 3.59 -4.76
CA ALA A 179 -24.99 3.55 -6.01
C ALA A 179 -23.99 2.38 -6.11
N TYR A 180 -23.74 1.64 -5.03
CA TYR A 180 -22.77 0.54 -4.98
C TYR A 180 -23.42 -0.83 -4.73
N PRO A 181 -24.41 -1.28 -5.54
CA PRO A 181 -25.16 -2.50 -5.28
C PRO A 181 -24.30 -3.77 -5.24
N ARG A 182 -23.15 -3.79 -5.93
CA ARG A 182 -22.23 -4.95 -5.94
C ARG A 182 -21.37 -5.05 -4.68
N PHE A 183 -21.25 -3.97 -3.90
CA PHE A 183 -20.34 -3.94 -2.75
C PHE A 183 -20.72 -4.95 -1.66
N ALA A 184 -22.00 -5.32 -1.57
CA ALA A 184 -22.46 -6.37 -0.67
C ALA A 184 -21.70 -7.70 -0.87
N ALA A 185 -21.37 -8.05 -2.13
CA ALA A 185 -20.61 -9.26 -2.45
C ALA A 185 -19.16 -9.18 -1.94
N ALA A 186 -18.50 -8.02 -2.11
CA ALA A 186 -17.17 -7.78 -1.53
C ALA A 186 -17.22 -7.82 0.00
N ARG A 187 -18.21 -7.17 0.62
CA ARG A 187 -18.39 -7.11 2.08
C ARG A 187 -18.54 -8.49 2.71
N GLN A 188 -19.23 -9.43 2.07
CA GLN A 188 -19.37 -10.81 2.55
C GLN A 188 -18.04 -11.59 2.55
N ARG A 189 -17.07 -11.17 1.73
CA ARG A 189 -15.74 -11.77 1.63
C ARG A 189 -14.68 -11.03 2.45
N ALA A 190 -15.07 -10.01 3.22
CA ALA A 190 -14.15 -9.20 3.99
C ALA A 190 -13.54 -9.98 5.16
N LEU A 191 -12.24 -9.82 5.38
CA LEU A 191 -11.55 -10.31 6.57
C LEU A 191 -11.20 -9.13 7.47
N VAL A 192 -11.60 -9.18 8.73
CA VAL A 192 -11.34 -8.12 9.71
C VAL A 192 -10.29 -8.59 10.71
N VAL A 193 -9.23 -7.79 10.89
CA VAL A 193 -8.14 -8.09 11.81
C VAL A 193 -7.84 -6.89 12.69
N ASN A 194 -8.00 -7.05 14.01
CA ASN A 194 -7.57 -6.05 14.99
C ASN A 194 -6.16 -6.39 15.50
N LEU A 195 -5.27 -5.41 15.50
CA LEU A 195 -3.87 -5.52 15.91
C LEU A 195 -3.61 -4.58 17.10
N ALA A 196 -3.04 -5.15 18.16
CA ALA A 196 -2.53 -4.42 19.31
C ALA A 196 -1.01 -4.17 19.17
N PRO A 197 -0.39 -3.31 20.00
CA PRO A 197 1.05 -3.12 19.98
C PRO A 197 1.83 -4.45 20.07
N GLY A 198 2.80 -4.63 19.18
CA GLY A 198 3.57 -5.86 19.00
C GLY A 198 2.94 -6.89 18.06
N ASP A 199 1.66 -6.76 17.69
CA ASP A 199 1.07 -7.62 16.68
C ASP A 199 1.50 -7.22 15.26
N ALA A 200 1.63 -8.23 14.39
CA ALA A 200 1.96 -8.04 13.00
C ALA A 200 1.01 -8.78 12.05
N LEU A 201 0.74 -8.17 10.90
CA LEU A 201 -0.04 -8.72 9.80
C LEU A 201 0.84 -8.85 8.57
N PHE A 202 0.94 -10.05 8.02
CA PHE A 202 1.42 -10.24 6.65
C PHE A 202 0.24 -9.98 5.72
N LEU A 203 0.42 -9.05 4.80
CA LEU A 203 -0.56 -8.66 3.79
C LEU A 203 0.03 -9.00 2.42
N PRO A 204 -0.51 -10.01 1.73
CA PRO A 204 -0.02 -10.38 0.42
C PRO A 204 -0.25 -9.26 -0.59
N LYS A 205 0.63 -9.15 -1.57
CA LYS A 205 0.48 -8.17 -2.66
C LYS A 205 -0.91 -8.23 -3.31
N LEU A 206 -1.39 -7.08 -3.76
CA LEU A 206 -2.68 -6.87 -4.42
C LEU A 206 -3.93 -7.10 -3.56
N TRP A 207 -3.79 -7.49 -2.29
CA TRP A 207 -4.93 -7.52 -1.39
C TRP A 207 -5.40 -6.10 -1.06
N TRP A 208 -6.70 -5.89 -1.22
CA TRP A 208 -7.33 -4.65 -0.85
C TRP A 208 -7.43 -4.56 0.66
N HIS A 209 -7.16 -3.39 1.21
CA HIS A 209 -7.14 -3.19 2.65
C HIS A 209 -7.50 -1.76 3.01
N GLN A 210 -8.45 -1.64 3.94
CA GLN A 210 -8.76 -0.42 4.67
C GLN A 210 -8.08 -0.49 6.04
N VAL A 211 -7.53 0.62 6.51
CA VAL A 211 -6.83 0.67 7.79
C VAL A 211 -7.43 1.77 8.66
N GLU A 212 -7.94 1.36 9.81
CA GLU A 212 -8.54 2.23 10.80
C GLU A 212 -7.64 2.31 12.04
N ALA A 213 -7.50 3.51 12.55
CA ALA A 213 -6.60 3.92 13.61
C ALA A 213 -7.42 4.61 14.70
N ASP A 214 -7.64 3.96 15.84
CA ASP A 214 -8.63 4.45 16.80
C ASP A 214 -8.00 5.14 18.03
N ALA A 215 -6.69 4.97 18.26
CA ALA A 215 -6.03 5.61 19.40
C ALA A 215 -5.72 7.10 19.11
N PRO A 216 -5.58 7.95 20.15
CA PRO A 216 -5.21 9.36 19.97
C PRO A 216 -3.90 9.58 19.24
N VAL A 217 -2.93 8.66 19.40
CA VAL A 217 -1.70 8.56 18.61
C VAL A 217 -1.45 7.10 18.30
N ASN A 218 -0.99 6.86 17.09
CA ASN A 218 -0.69 5.54 16.59
C ASN A 218 0.63 5.53 15.81
N VAL A 219 1.35 4.42 15.93
CA VAL A 219 2.61 4.19 15.24
C VAL A 219 2.59 2.78 14.68
N MET A 220 2.86 2.65 13.39
CA MET A 220 3.01 1.37 12.71
C MET A 220 4.33 1.35 11.93
N LEU A 221 5.03 0.23 12.01
CA LEU A 221 6.21 -0.09 11.22
C LEU A 221 5.80 -1.08 10.13
N ASN A 222 6.17 -0.82 8.88
CA ASN A 222 5.98 -1.79 7.82
C ASN A 222 7.22 -1.98 6.95
N TYR A 223 7.23 -3.09 6.23
CA TYR A 223 8.23 -3.44 5.25
C TYR A 223 7.55 -3.83 3.95
N TRP A 224 8.02 -3.28 2.83
CA TRP A 224 7.53 -3.59 1.48
C TRP A 224 8.65 -4.16 0.63
N TRP A 225 8.37 -5.27 -0.05
CA TRP A 225 9.29 -5.89 -1.00
C TRP A 225 8.53 -6.62 -2.13
N ASP A 226 9.21 -6.86 -3.25
CA ASP A 226 8.74 -7.78 -4.29
C ASP A 226 9.76 -8.92 -4.44
N ALA A 227 9.47 -10.05 -3.79
CA ALA A 227 10.33 -11.24 -3.85
C ALA A 227 10.31 -11.91 -5.24
N THR A 228 9.36 -11.55 -6.10
CA THR A 228 9.10 -12.21 -7.38
C THR A 228 9.55 -11.41 -8.59
N ALA A 229 9.99 -10.16 -8.39
CA ALA A 229 10.52 -9.32 -9.46
C ALA A 229 11.66 -10.03 -10.22
N ILE A 230 11.57 -9.97 -11.55
CA ILE A 230 12.60 -10.49 -12.48
C ILE A 230 13.47 -9.34 -13.00
N GLY A 231 12.93 -8.12 -13.04
CA GLY A 231 13.62 -6.91 -13.46
C GLY A 231 12.86 -5.67 -12.97
N PRO A 232 13.29 -4.46 -13.40
CA PRO A 232 12.75 -3.19 -12.90
C PRO A 232 11.35 -2.82 -13.41
N ASP A 233 10.83 -3.45 -14.46
CA ASP A 233 9.54 -3.05 -15.03
C ASP A 233 8.36 -3.56 -14.17
N ALA A 234 7.46 -2.65 -13.78
CA ALA A 234 6.31 -2.99 -12.95
C ALA A 234 5.16 -3.61 -13.76
N PRO A 235 4.41 -4.60 -13.22
CA PRO A 235 3.26 -5.21 -13.89
C PRO A 235 2.18 -4.21 -14.37
N MET A 236 2.04 -3.10 -13.65
CA MET A 236 1.09 -2.04 -14.00
C MET A 236 1.34 -1.43 -15.38
N LEU A 237 2.59 -1.36 -15.82
CA LEU A 237 2.93 -0.85 -17.15
C LEU A 237 2.36 -1.73 -18.28
N SER A 238 2.28 -3.04 -18.05
CA SER A 238 1.62 -3.96 -18.99
C SER A 238 0.13 -3.67 -19.10
N MET A 239 -0.53 -3.37 -17.98
CA MET A 239 -1.96 -3.03 -17.96
C MET A 239 -2.23 -1.70 -18.68
N LEU A 240 -1.45 -0.64 -18.39
CA LEU A 240 -1.60 0.66 -19.05
C LEU A 240 -1.42 0.56 -20.57
N HIS A 241 -0.43 -0.22 -21.03
CA HIS A 241 -0.23 -0.40 -22.46
C HIS A 241 -1.36 -1.23 -23.11
N ALA A 242 -1.87 -2.25 -22.40
CA ALA A 242 -3.03 -3.02 -22.84
C ALA A 242 -4.30 -2.16 -22.93
N MET A 243 -4.49 -1.18 -22.05
CA MET A 243 -5.61 -0.24 -22.12
C MET A 243 -5.60 0.53 -23.45
N ILE A 244 -4.44 1.03 -23.86
CA ILE A 244 -4.30 1.78 -25.13
C ILE A 244 -4.49 0.88 -26.35
N THR A 245 -4.04 -0.38 -26.29
CA THR A 245 -3.95 -1.26 -27.47
C THR A 245 -5.13 -2.23 -27.63
N ILE A 246 -5.87 -2.51 -26.55
CA ILE A 246 -6.89 -3.56 -26.49
C ILE A 246 -8.26 -3.05 -25.99
N ALA A 247 -8.33 -2.11 -25.04
CA ALA A 247 -9.59 -1.82 -24.33
C ALA A 247 -10.73 -1.35 -25.25
N GLU A 248 -10.43 -0.59 -26.30
CA GLU A 248 -11.42 -0.06 -27.26
C GLU A 248 -11.59 -0.92 -28.52
N ARG A 249 -10.97 -2.11 -28.58
CA ARG A 249 -11.17 -3.05 -29.70
C ARG A 249 -12.57 -3.69 -29.65
N PRO A 250 -13.09 -4.19 -30.79
CA PRO A 250 -14.33 -4.98 -30.82
C PRO A 250 -14.30 -6.13 -29.81
N ALA A 251 -15.47 -6.48 -29.25
CA ALA A 251 -15.57 -7.50 -28.20
C ALA A 251 -14.91 -8.83 -28.60
N ALA A 252 -15.13 -9.30 -29.83
CA ALA A 252 -14.52 -10.53 -30.35
C ALA A 252 -12.98 -10.48 -30.36
N GLU A 253 -12.38 -9.32 -30.65
CA GLU A 253 -10.93 -9.16 -30.59
C GLU A 253 -10.43 -9.12 -29.15
N ARG A 254 -11.15 -8.47 -28.23
CA ARG A 254 -10.80 -8.48 -26.80
C ARG A 254 -10.84 -9.88 -26.21
N ASP A 255 -11.82 -10.70 -26.60
CA ASP A 255 -11.91 -12.10 -26.17
C ASP A 255 -10.79 -12.95 -26.77
N ALA A 256 -10.42 -12.72 -28.03
CA ALA A 256 -9.25 -13.36 -28.63
C ALA A 256 -7.96 -12.98 -27.89
N PHE A 257 -7.74 -11.69 -27.59
CA PHE A 257 -6.59 -11.26 -26.81
C PHE A 257 -6.59 -11.82 -25.39
N ARG A 258 -7.75 -11.96 -24.75
CA ARG A 258 -7.87 -12.65 -23.45
C ARG A 258 -7.28 -14.06 -23.53
N ALA A 259 -7.66 -14.85 -24.54
CA ALA A 259 -7.11 -16.19 -24.74
C ALA A 259 -5.58 -16.18 -24.96
N PHE A 260 -5.05 -15.17 -25.65
CA PHE A 260 -3.60 -15.01 -25.82
C PHE A 260 -2.89 -14.64 -24.49
N PHE A 261 -3.50 -13.78 -23.68
CA PHE A 261 -2.99 -13.46 -22.35
C PHE A 261 -3.05 -14.68 -21.42
N ASP A 262 -4.13 -15.45 -21.44
CA ASP A 262 -4.23 -16.70 -20.71
C ASP A 262 -3.10 -17.66 -21.11
N HIS A 263 -2.85 -17.83 -22.41
CA HIS A 263 -1.80 -18.72 -22.89
C HIS A 263 -0.37 -18.24 -22.57
N PHE A 264 -0.03 -16.98 -22.85
CA PHE A 264 1.36 -16.49 -22.77
C PHE A 264 1.73 -15.84 -21.43
N VAL A 265 0.77 -15.23 -20.74
CA VAL A 265 0.98 -14.39 -19.55
C VAL A 265 0.49 -15.09 -18.28
N PHE A 266 -0.81 -15.40 -18.18
CA PHE A 266 -1.40 -15.96 -16.96
C PHE A 266 -1.10 -17.46 -16.78
N ARG A 267 -0.95 -18.20 -17.88
CA ARG A 267 -0.44 -19.59 -17.93
C ARG A 267 -1.15 -20.54 -16.96
N PRO A 268 -2.50 -20.63 -16.97
CA PRO A 268 -3.23 -21.52 -16.05
C PRO A 268 -2.82 -23.00 -16.24
N ASP A 269 -2.42 -23.39 -17.46
CA ASP A 269 -2.03 -24.75 -17.82
C ASP A 269 -0.49 -24.95 -17.87
N GLY A 270 0.28 -24.04 -17.27
CA GLY A 270 1.75 -24.11 -17.22
C GLY A 270 2.46 -23.45 -18.41
N HIS A 271 3.70 -23.86 -18.68
CA HIS A 271 4.54 -23.16 -19.66
C HIS A 271 4.00 -23.30 -21.11
N PRO A 272 3.76 -22.21 -21.87
CA PRO A 272 3.07 -22.26 -23.17
C PRO A 272 3.78 -23.14 -24.22
N LEU A 273 5.11 -23.23 -24.13
CA LEU A 273 5.96 -24.03 -25.02
C LEU A 273 6.41 -25.36 -24.39
N ALA A 274 5.66 -25.92 -23.44
CA ALA A 274 6.04 -27.17 -22.76
C ALA A 274 6.20 -28.37 -23.70
N HIS A 275 5.46 -28.38 -24.82
CA HIS A 275 5.55 -29.40 -25.87
C HIS A 275 6.83 -29.33 -26.72
N LEU A 276 7.64 -28.28 -26.55
CA LEU A 276 8.93 -28.13 -27.24
C LEU A 276 10.10 -28.45 -26.29
N PRO A 277 11.22 -28.97 -26.84
CA PRO A 277 12.51 -29.03 -26.14
C PRO A 277 12.91 -27.65 -25.59
N GLN A 278 13.58 -27.61 -24.43
CA GLN A 278 13.87 -26.36 -23.72
C GLN A 278 14.69 -25.38 -24.56
N GLU A 279 15.63 -25.87 -25.36
CA GLU A 279 16.47 -25.13 -26.29
C GLU A 279 15.70 -24.53 -27.47
N ARG A 280 14.48 -24.98 -27.73
CA ARG A 280 13.60 -24.46 -28.79
C ARG A 280 12.55 -23.47 -28.30
N ARG A 281 12.57 -23.09 -27.01
CA ARG A 281 11.59 -22.17 -26.40
C ARG A 281 11.94 -20.68 -26.57
N GLY A 282 13.11 -20.36 -27.13
CA GLY A 282 13.52 -18.99 -27.47
C GLY A 282 13.45 -18.04 -26.26
N VAL A 283 12.94 -16.81 -26.48
CA VAL A 283 12.81 -15.77 -25.44
C VAL A 283 11.94 -16.17 -24.25
N LEU A 284 11.05 -17.16 -24.43
CA LEU A 284 10.19 -17.67 -23.37
C LEU A 284 10.85 -18.79 -22.55
N GLY A 285 12.02 -19.32 -22.96
CA GLY A 285 12.69 -20.42 -22.27
C GLY A 285 13.09 -20.11 -20.83
N SER A 286 13.61 -18.91 -20.57
CA SER A 286 13.85 -18.42 -19.21
C SER A 286 13.91 -16.89 -19.19
N LEU A 287 12.98 -16.25 -18.48
CA LEU A 287 13.01 -14.78 -18.31
C LEU A 287 14.24 -14.34 -17.52
N ARG A 288 14.60 -15.06 -16.44
CA ARG A 288 15.83 -14.82 -15.67
C ARG A 288 17.10 -15.15 -16.46
N GLY A 289 17.03 -16.12 -17.36
CA GLY A 289 18.14 -16.54 -18.24
C GLY A 289 18.35 -15.68 -19.48
N GLY A 290 17.96 -14.40 -19.44
CA GLY A 290 18.16 -13.44 -20.53
C GLY A 290 16.92 -13.14 -21.39
N GLY A 291 15.85 -13.93 -21.28
CA GLY A 291 14.59 -13.67 -22.00
C GLY A 291 13.96 -12.33 -21.66
N TYR A 292 14.05 -11.89 -20.39
CA TYR A 292 13.56 -10.58 -19.94
C TYR A 292 14.18 -9.43 -20.75
N GLY A 293 15.51 -9.39 -20.88
CA GLY A 293 16.22 -8.33 -21.60
C GLY A 293 15.88 -8.29 -23.10
N GLN A 294 15.73 -9.47 -23.71
CA GLN A 294 15.36 -9.59 -25.13
C GLN A 294 13.95 -9.07 -25.40
N ILE A 295 12.96 -9.50 -24.59
CA ILE A 295 11.57 -9.02 -24.70
C ILE A 295 11.51 -7.51 -24.45
N ARG A 296 12.18 -7.02 -23.41
CA ARG A 296 12.25 -5.58 -23.11
C ARG A 296 12.83 -4.77 -24.26
N ALA A 297 13.90 -5.25 -24.90
CA ALA A 297 14.49 -4.60 -26.07
C ALA A 297 13.56 -4.59 -27.30
N MET A 298 12.76 -5.65 -27.51
CA MET A 298 11.74 -5.69 -28.55
C MET A 298 10.65 -4.64 -28.31
N ILE A 299 10.13 -4.56 -27.08
CA ILE A 299 9.12 -3.57 -26.69
C ILE A 299 9.66 -2.15 -26.87
N LEU A 300 10.84 -1.85 -26.34
CA LEU A 300 11.43 -0.50 -26.44
C LEU A 300 11.69 -0.08 -27.89
N ARG A 301 12.08 -1.01 -28.76
CA ARG A 301 12.27 -0.72 -30.19
C ARG A 301 10.95 -0.39 -30.87
N ALA A 302 9.90 -1.14 -30.58
CA ALA A 302 8.57 -0.91 -31.13
C ALA A 302 8.00 0.45 -30.67
N LEU A 303 8.15 0.79 -29.38
CA LEU A 303 7.65 2.05 -28.82
C LEU A 303 8.44 3.29 -29.26
N ARG A 304 9.73 3.14 -29.62
CA ARG A 304 10.57 4.25 -30.11
C ARG A 304 10.42 4.51 -31.61
N GLY A 305 9.82 3.57 -32.35
CA GLY A 305 9.76 3.58 -33.82
C GLY A 305 8.41 3.99 -34.40
N GLY A 306 7.62 4.76 -33.66
CA GLY A 306 6.39 5.40 -34.13
C GLY A 306 6.62 6.88 -34.42
#